data_AF-A0A940VF63-F1
#
_entry.id   AF-A0A940VF63-F1
#
_cell.length_a   1.000
_cell.length_b   1.000
_cell.length_c   1.000
_cell.angle_alpha   90.00
_cell.angle_beta   90.00
_cell.angle_gamma   90.00
#
_symmetry.space_group_name_H-M   'P 1'
#
loop_
_entity.id
_entity.type
_entity.pdbx_description
1 polymer ?
#
loop_
_entity_poly.entity_id
_entity_poly.type
_entity_poly.pdbx_seq_one_letter_code
_entity_poly.pdbx_strand_id
1 'polypeptide(L)' 'MLQRSRHERTRPRTDSRGVLRAVRLHVDDLRDSEKKVARVVLESPGQVIYRSISELAEEAGTSEPTVLRFCRALGFR' A
#
# COMPACT_ATOMS: atom_id res chain seq x y z
N MET A 1 2.46 31.46 9.48
CA MET A 1 2.01 31.46 8.08
C MET A 1 2.97 30.61 7.26
N LEU A 2 2.71 29.31 7.09
CA LEU A 2 3.29 28.51 6.00
C LEU A 2 2.28 27.42 5.68
N GLN A 3 1.59 27.60 4.55
CA GLN A 3 0.55 26.73 4.04
C GLN A 3 1.16 25.37 3.71
N ARG A 4 0.69 24.30 4.37
CA ARG A 4 0.99 22.94 3.95
C ARG A 4 0.31 22.72 2.60
N SER A 5 1.11 22.78 1.54
CA SER A 5 0.71 22.47 0.16
C SER A 5 -0.06 21.16 0.12
N ARG A 6 -1.37 21.28 -0.16
CA ARG A 6 -2.21 20.16 -0.55
C ARG A 6 -1.58 19.55 -1.81
N HIS A 7 -0.88 18.42 -1.65
CA HIS A 7 -0.55 17.58 -2.79
C HIS A 7 -1.85 17.20 -3.48
N GLU A 8 -1.98 17.64 -4.73
CA GLU A 8 -3.05 17.23 -5.63
C GLU A 8 -3.01 15.71 -5.76
N ARG A 9 -4.01 15.05 -5.20
CA ARG A 9 -4.23 13.61 -5.32
C ARG A 9 -4.58 13.30 -6.77
N THR A 10 -3.56 13.12 -7.60
CA THR A 10 -3.70 12.44 -8.88
C THR A 10 -4.16 11.02 -8.59
N ARG A 11 -5.44 10.73 -8.87
CA ARG A 11 -5.99 9.39 -8.71
C ARG A 11 -5.24 8.47 -9.68
N PRO A 12 -4.53 7.43 -9.21
CA PRO A 12 -3.90 6.49 -10.11
C PRO A 12 -4.99 5.82 -10.96
N ARG A 13 -4.85 5.87 -12.29
CA ARG A 13 -5.64 5.02 -13.19
C ARG A 13 -5.20 3.58 -12.92
N THR A 14 -6.07 2.80 -12.29
CA THR A 14 -5.78 1.42 -11.86
C THR A 14 -5.67 0.50 -13.08
N ASP A 15 -4.44 0.35 -13.60
CA ASP A 15 -4.00 -0.93 -14.16
C ASP A 15 -3.08 -1.61 -13.11
N SER A 16 -2.82 -2.92 -13.25
CA SER A 16 -1.94 -3.65 -12.31
C SER A 16 -0.52 -3.09 -12.25
N ARG A 17 -0.05 -2.38 -13.29
CA ARG A 17 1.24 -1.66 -13.29
C ARG A 17 1.15 -0.40 -12.43
N GLY A 18 -0.02 0.24 -12.36
CA GLY A 18 -0.33 1.42 -11.58
C GLY A 18 -0.26 1.17 -10.08
N VAL A 19 -0.79 0.04 -9.59
CA VAL A 19 -0.73 -0.31 -8.16
C VAL A 19 0.70 -0.58 -7.72
N LEU A 20 1.44 -1.45 -8.42
CA LEU A 20 2.82 -1.77 -8.05
C LEU A 20 3.76 -0.56 -8.17
N ARG A 21 3.49 0.34 -9.12
CA ARG A 21 4.20 1.61 -9.21
C ARG A 21 3.88 2.51 -8.02
N ALA A 22 2.61 2.62 -7.63
CA ALA A 22 2.21 3.42 -6.46
C ALA A 22 2.87 2.92 -5.17
N VAL A 23 2.90 1.60 -4.96
CA VAL A 23 3.58 0.98 -3.81
C VAL A 23 5.06 1.34 -3.80
N ARG A 24 5.78 1.20 -4.93
CA ARG A 24 7.21 1.53 -5.02
C ARG A 24 7.49 3.02 -4.77
N LEU A 25 6.65 3.91 -5.29
CA LEU A 25 6.85 5.36 -5.17
C LEU A 25 6.65 5.88 -3.74
N HIS A 26 5.80 5.24 -2.94
CA HIS A 26 5.42 5.72 -1.62
C HIS A 26 5.93 4.83 -0.48
N VAL A 27 6.71 3.78 -0.78
CA VAL A 27 7.15 2.81 0.25
C VAL A 27 7.91 3.49 1.39
N ASP A 28 8.69 4.53 1.09
CA ASP A 28 9.48 5.24 2.09
C ASP A 28 8.62 6.08 3.05
N ASP A 29 7.47 6.55 2.59
CA ASP A 29 6.49 7.32 3.36
C ASP A 29 5.59 6.45 4.25
N LEU A 30 5.62 5.13 4.05
CA LEU A 30 4.85 4.17 4.85
C LEU A 30 5.44 4.00 6.26
N ARG A 31 4.57 3.70 7.22
CA ARG A 31 5.00 3.26 8.56
C ARG A 31 5.70 1.91 8.48
N ASP A 32 6.55 1.58 9.45
CA ASP A 32 7.26 0.29 9.47
C ASP A 32 6.34 -0.93 9.35
N SER A 33 5.17 -0.87 9.99
CA SER A 33 4.15 -1.92 9.88
C SER A 33 3.53 -2.01 8.48
N GLU A 34 3.38 -0.89 7.78
CA GLU A 34 2.84 -0.84 6.41
C GLU A 34 3.91 -1.24 5.37
N LYS A 35 5.19 -0.93 5.63
CA LYS A 35 6.33 -1.36 4.81
C LYS A 35 6.45 -2.89 4.74
N LYS A 36 6.10 -3.60 5.82
CA LYS A 36 6.03 -5.07 5.82
C LYS A 36 5.00 -5.59 4.82
N VAL A 37 3.81 -4.97 4.78
CA VAL A 37 2.77 -5.30 3.80
C VAL A 37 3.26 -4.99 2.37
N ALA A 38 3.85 -3.81 2.16
CA ALA A 38 4.41 -3.41 0.87
C ALA A 38 5.45 -4.41 0.34
N ARG A 39 6.30 -4.96 1.21
CA ARG A 39 7.30 -5.95 0.86
C ARG A 39 6.65 -7.23 0.29
N VAL A 40 5.69 -7.81 1.02
CA VAL A 40 4.96 -9.01 0.56
C VAL A 40 4.27 -8.75 -0.79
N VAL A 41 3.65 -7.57 -0.95
CA VAL A 41 3.00 -7.16 -2.20
C VAL A 41 4.00 -7.08 -3.37
N LEU A 42 5.21 -6.57 -3.14
CA LEU A 42 6.23 -6.39 -4.18
C LEU A 42 7.00 -7.66 -4.50
N GLU A 43 7.15 -8.58 -3.54
CA GLU A 43 7.83 -9.87 -3.72
C GLU A 43 7.02 -10.82 -4.60
N SER A 44 5.70 -10.90 -4.40
CA SER A 44 4.83 -11.79 -5.18
C SER A 44 3.50 -11.14 -5.59
N PRO A 45 3.51 -10.12 -6.48
CA PRO A 45 2.30 -9.41 -6.89
C PRO A 45 1.17 -10.28 -7.42
N GLY A 46 1.52 -11.33 -8.18
CA GLY A 46 0.56 -12.24 -8.80
C GLY A 46 -0.13 -13.16 -7.79
N GLN A 47 0.46 -13.40 -6.63
CA GLN A 47 -0.13 -14.25 -5.59
C GLN A 47 -1.00 -13.45 -4.63
N VAL A 48 -0.61 -12.21 -4.37
CA VAL A 48 -1.31 -11.30 -3.45
C VAL A 48 -2.77 -11.07 -3.84
N ILE A 49 -3.09 -11.04 -5.14
CA ILE A 49 -4.47 -10.86 -5.63
C ILE A 49 -5.42 -12.01 -5.26
N TYR A 50 -4.88 -13.17 -4.89
CA TYR A 50 -5.65 -14.34 -4.48
C TYR A 50 -5.75 -14.50 -2.96
N ARG A 51 -5.15 -13.57 -2.19
CA ARG A 51 -5.16 -13.61 -0.74
C ARG A 51 -6.27 -12.75 -0.16
N SER A 52 -6.87 -13.22 0.91
CA SER A 52 -7.68 -12.42 1.81
C SER A 52 -6.81 -11.40 2.58
N ILE A 53 -7.47 -10.41 3.19
CA ILE A 53 -6.80 -9.42 4.04
C ILE A 53 -6.11 -10.10 5.23
N SER A 54 -6.75 -11.11 5.83
CA SER A 54 -6.23 -11.87 6.97
C SER A 54 -4.96 -12.63 6.59
N GLU A 55 -4.95 -13.34 5.46
CA GLU A 55 -3.77 -14.07 4.99
C GLU A 55 -2.62 -13.14 4.62
N LEU A 56 -2.92 -11.99 4.00
CA LEU A 56 -1.90 -10.99 3.70
C LEU A 56 -1.32 -10.36 4.98
N ALA A 57 -2.16 -10.13 5.99
CA ALA A 57 -1.72 -9.61 7.28
C ALA A 57 -0.81 -10.60 8.00
N GLU A 58 -1.19 -11.88 8.02
CA GLU A 58 -0.42 -12.97 8.61
C GLU A 58 0.96 -13.10 7.95
N GLU A 59 1.02 -13.17 6.62
CA GLU A 59 2.28 -13.28 5.89
C GLU A 59 3.20 -12.07 6.08
N ALA A 60 2.61 -10.86 6.14
CA ALA A 60 3.37 -9.65 6.44
C ALA A 60 3.82 -9.57 7.91
N GLY A 61 3.34 -10.44 8.80
CA GLY A 61 3.57 -10.35 10.25
C GLY A 61 2.96 -9.07 10.84
N THR A 62 1.70 -8.78 10.45
CA THR A 62 0.94 -7.58 10.81
C THR A 62 -0.51 -7.91 11.14
N SER A 63 -1.33 -6.88 11.37
CA SER A 63 -2.76 -7.01 11.63
C SER A 63 -3.60 -6.55 10.44
N GLU A 64 -4.83 -7.04 10.29
CA GLU A 64 -5.75 -6.59 9.22
C GLU A 64 -5.94 -5.06 9.18
N PRO A 65 -6.10 -4.34 10.32
CA PRO A 65 -6.14 -2.88 10.29
C PRO A 65 -4.89 -2.23 9.72
N THR A 66 -3.72 -2.89 9.81
CA THR A 66 -2.48 -2.41 9.19
C THR A 66 -2.54 -2.53 7.68
N VAL A 67 -3.05 -3.64 7.14
CA VAL A 67 -3.27 -3.80 5.69
C VAL A 67 -4.24 -2.74 5.16
N LEU A 68 -5.32 -2.46 5.89
CA LEU A 68 -6.27 -1.40 5.52
C LEU A 68 -5.63 0.00 5.56
N ARG A 69 -4.79 0.30 6.56
CA ARG A 69 -4.03 1.56 6.62
C ARG A 69 -3.04 1.68 5.47
N PHE A 70 -2.34 0.59 5.11
CA PHE A 70 -1.48 0.53 3.93
C PHE A 70 -2.25 0.90 2.65
N CYS A 71 -3.42 0.30 2.40
CA CYS A 71 -4.25 0.64 1.24
C CYS A 71 -4.65 2.13 1.23
N ARG A 72 -5.05 2.68 2.39
CA ARG A 72 -5.42 4.10 2.53
C ARG A 72 -4.22 5.03 2.34
N ALA A 73 -3.04 4.66 2.82
CA ALA A 73 -1.81 5.43 2.66
C ALA A 73 -1.43 5.58 1.19
N LEU A 74 -1.73 4.57 0.37
CA LEU A 74 -1.55 4.59 -1.09
C LEU A 74 -2.71 5.25 -1.86
N GLY A 75 -3.72 5.77 -1.14
CA GLY A 75 -4.85 6.48 -1.73
C GLY A 75 -5.94 5.58 -2.32
N PHE A 76 -5.93 4.28 -2.00
CA PHE A 76 -7.00 3.35 -2.37
C PHE A 76 -8.18 3.49 -1.40
N ARG A 77 -9.39 3.29 -1.92
CA ARG A 77 -10.66 3.40 -1.19
C ARG A 77 -11.37 2.07 -1.15
#